data_AF-A0A3D6DPX0-F1
#
_entry.id   AF-A0A3D6DPX0-F1
#
_cell.length_a   1.000
_cell.length_b   1.000
_cell.length_c   1.000
_cell.angle_alpha   90.00
_cell.angle_beta   90.00
_cell.angle_gamma   90.00
#
_symmetry.space_group_name_H-M   'P 1'
#
loop_
_entity.id
_entity.type
_entity.pdbx_description
1 polymer ?
#
loop_
_entity_poly.entity_id
_entity_poly.type
_entity_poly.pdbx_seq_one_letter_code
_entity_poly.pdbx_strand_id
1 'polypeptide(L)'
;EIEEKSGHGIFFTTFVLLTVAEFGDKTQLAVVALSSVHAPAAVWLGATLALATTSALGILAGRTILQRIPLALLHRLSGAFFLVLAVFAAYQAYMSYSGDYS
;
A
#
# COMPACT_ATOMS: atom_id res chain seq x y z
N GLU A 1 -30.90 0.13 12.67
CA GLU A 1 -29.85 0.69 13.53
C GLU A 1 -28.53 0.09 13.11
N ILE A 2 -27.56 0.89 12.65
CA ILE A 2 -26.21 0.37 12.43
C ILE A 2 -25.56 0.38 13.81
N GLU A 3 -25.38 -0.81 14.39
CA GLU A 3 -24.71 -0.97 15.67
C GLU A 3 -23.26 -0.47 15.52
N GLU A 4 -22.96 0.71 16.07
CA GLU A 4 -21.59 1.23 16.11
C GLU A 4 -20.76 0.33 17.04
N LYS A 5 -20.09 -0.65 16.44
CA LYS A 5 -19.15 -1.52 17.14
C LYS A 5 -18.00 -0.67 17.68
N SER A 6 -17.90 -0.61 19.01
CA SER A 6 -16.87 0.05 19.83
C SER A 6 -15.56 0.34 19.10
N GLY A 7 -15.14 1.61 19.08
CA GLY A 7 -14.00 2.11 18.31
C GLY A 7 -12.66 1.38 18.53
N HIS A 8 -12.49 0.68 19.65
CA HIS A 8 -11.34 -0.20 19.89
C HIS A 8 -11.25 -1.35 18.88
N GLY A 9 -12.40 -1.87 18.43
CA GLY A 9 -12.47 -2.90 17.39
C GLY A 9 -11.99 -2.39 16.04
N ILE A 10 -12.36 -1.16 15.66
CA ILE A 10 -11.96 -0.57 14.36
C ILE A 10 -10.46 -0.32 14.32
N PHE A 11 -9.89 0.24 15.40
CA PHE A 11 -8.44 0.45 15.52
C PHE A 11 -7.69 -0.87 15.37
N PHE A 12 -8.06 -1.88 16.16
CA PHE A 12 -7.35 -3.16 16.14
C PHE A 12 -7.52 -3.91 14.82
N THR A 13 -8.72 -3.92 14.24
CA THR A 13 -8.98 -4.53 12.93
C THR A 13 -8.16 -3.85 11.84
N THR A 14 -8.14 -2.51 11.79
CA THR A 14 -7.38 -1.76 10.79
C THR A 14 -5.87 -1.97 10.98
N PHE A 15 -5.39 -1.95 12.23
CA PHE A 15 -4.00 -2.20 12.57
C PHE A 15 -3.54 -3.58 12.11
N VAL A 16 -4.31 -4.64 12.41
CA VAL A 16 -3.98 -6.01 12.00
C VAL A 16 -4.03 -6.14 10.48
N LEU A 17 -5.07 -5.61 9.82
CA LEU A 17 -5.18 -5.67 8.36
C LEU A 17 -4.00 -5.00 7.66
N LEU A 18 -3.64 -3.78 8.07
CA LEU A 18 -2.51 -3.06 7.50
C LEU A 18 -1.18 -3.76 7.81
N THR A 19 -0.99 -4.20 9.07
CA THR A 19 0.23 -4.92 9.45
C THR A 19 0.42 -6.17 8.60
N VAL A 20 -0.63 -6.96 8.39
CA VAL A 20 -0.56 -8.18 7.57
C VAL A 20 -0.38 -7.85 6.09
N ALA A 21 -1.07 -6.83 5.57
CA ALA A 21 -0.96 -6.43 4.17
C ALA A 21 0.42 -5.87 3.81
N GLU A 22 1.06 -5.16 4.75
CA GLU A 22 2.36 -4.52 4.54
C GLU A 22 3.53 -5.29 5.17
N PHE A 23 3.30 -6.46 5.75
CA PHE A 23 4.33 -7.22 6.45
C PHE A 23 5.49 -7.59 5.50
N GLY A 24 6.70 -7.11 5.81
CA GLY A 24 7.88 -7.39 5.00
C GLY A 24 7.96 -6.60 3.69
N ASP A 25 7.20 -5.51 3.55
CA ASP A 25 7.34 -4.62 2.41
C ASP A 25 8.73 -3.92 2.40
N LYS A 26 9.13 -3.46 1.21
CA LYS A 26 10.38 -2.73 0.95
C LYS A 26 10.56 -1.53 1.88
N THR A 27 9.48 -0.86 2.27
CA THR A 27 9.53 0.25 3.24
C THR A 27 10.03 -0.20 4.61
N GLN A 28 9.60 -1.36 5.11
CA GLN A 28 10.07 -1.92 6.39
C GLN A 28 11.56 -2.29 6.31
N LEU A 29 12.00 -2.90 5.21
CA LEU A 29 13.42 -3.21 4.98
C LEU A 29 14.27 -1.94 4.93
N ALA A 30 13.77 -0.87 4.31
CA ALA A 30 14.46 0.43 4.29
C ALA A 30 14.58 1.03 5.70
N VAL A 31 13.54 0.95 6.53
CA VAL A 31 13.57 1.42 7.93
C VAL A 31 14.58 0.63 8.75
N VAL A 32 14.63 -0.70 8.61
CA VAL A 32 15.62 -1.56 9.29
C VAL A 32 17.05 -1.21 8.86
N ALA A 33 17.27 -1.04 7.55
CA ALA A 33 18.58 -0.65 7.01
C ALA A 33 19.01 0.73 7.53
N LEU A 34 18.12 1.73 7.50
CA LEU A 34 18.40 3.07 8.03
C LEU A 34 18.67 3.05 9.54
N SER A 35 17.92 2.25 10.30
CA SER A 35 18.12 2.10 11.75
C SER A 35 19.44 1.42 12.11
N SER A 36 20.09 0.75 11.15
CA SER A 36 21.40 0.12 11.36
C SER A 36 22.56 1.13 11.22
N VAL A 37 22.34 2.26 10.54
CA VAL A 37 23.38 3.26 10.23
C VAL A 37 23.12 4.62 10.91
N HIS A 38 21.88 4.88 11.33
CA HIS A 38 21.48 6.12 12.01
C HIS A 38 20.87 5.85 13.39
N ALA A 39 20.66 6.91 14.17
CA ALA A 39 20.06 6.82 15.50
C ALA A 39 18.65 6.18 15.42
N PRO A 40 18.41 5.01 16.07
CA PRO A 40 17.16 4.27 15.94
C PRO A 40 15.91 5.08 16.31
N ALA A 41 16.00 5.92 17.34
CA ALA A 41 14.91 6.79 17.76
C ALA A 41 14.53 7.83 16.70
N ALA A 42 15.52 8.41 16.01
CA ALA A 42 15.29 9.38 14.94
C ALA A 42 14.68 8.72 13.70
N VAL A 43 15.15 7.51 13.35
CA VAL A 43 14.59 6.72 12.25
C VAL A 43 13.14 6.31 12.54
N TRP A 44 12.86 5.86 13.76
CA TRP A 44 11.51 5.49 14.18
C TRP A 44 10.53 6.67 14.10
N LEU A 45 10.93 7.84 14.60
CA LEU A 45 10.13 9.06 14.50
C LEU A 45 9.91 9.48 13.04
N GLY A 46 10.97 9.51 12.24
CA GLY A 46 10.90 9.89 10.84
C GLY A 46 10.00 8.97 10.02
N ALA A 47 10.15 7.65 10.18
CA ALA A 47 9.33 6.65 9.51
C ALA A 47 7.85 6.74 9.92
N THR A 48 7.59 6.94 11.22
CA THR A 48 6.22 7.10 11.74
C THR A 48 5.56 8.35 11.17
N LEU A 49 6.27 9.48 11.15
CA LEU A 49 5.77 10.73 10.57
C LEU A 49 5.54 10.61 9.04
N ALA A 50 6.45 9.95 8.34
CA ALA A 50 6.31 9.70 6.90
C ALA A 50 5.06 8.84 6.61
N LEU A 51 4.86 7.75 7.36
CA LEU A 51 3.69 6.89 7.23
C LEU A 51 2.39 7.64 7.53
N ALA A 52 2.35 8.37 8.65
CA ALA A 52 1.18 9.15 9.05
C ALA A 52 0.81 10.20 8.00
N THR A 53 1.81 10.93 7.50
CA THR A 53 1.62 11.98 6.47
C THR A 53 1.13 11.37 5.16
N THR A 54 1.75 10.29 4.71
CA THR A 54 1.36 9.61 3.46
C THR A 54 -0.05 9.04 3.56
N SER A 55 -0.41 8.45 4.71
CA SER A 55 -1.76 7.94 4.97
C SER A 55 -2.80 9.06 4.95
N ALA A 56 -2.50 10.18 5.62
CA ALA A 56 -3.40 11.35 5.64
C ALA A 56 -3.62 11.90 4.23
N LEU A 57 -2.55 12.06 3.44
CA LEU A 57 -2.65 12.50 2.04
C LEU A 57 -3.46 11.50 1.19
N GLY A 58 -3.23 10.20 1.37
CA GLY A 58 -3.99 9.15 0.69
C GLY A 58 -5.48 9.19 1.00
N ILE A 59 -5.86 9.40 2.28
CA ILE A 59 -7.27 9.54 2.70
C ILE A 59 -7.89 10.78 2.06
N LEU A 60 -7.19 11.93 2.09
CA LEU A 60 -7.68 13.18 1.50
C LEU A 60 -7.88 13.07 -0.01
N ALA A 61 -6.89 12.50 -0.71
CA ALA A 61 -6.96 12.26 -2.15
C ALA A 61 -8.09 11.29 -2.50
N GLY A 62 -8.17 10.15 -1.80
CA GLY A 62 -9.21 9.15 -1.98
C GLY A 62 -10.60 9.73 -1.78
N ARG A 63 -10.82 10.47 -0.68
CA ARG A 63 -12.10 11.14 -0.41
C ARG A 63 -12.47 12.11 -1.53
N THR A 64 -11.52 12.91 -2.01
CA THR A 64 -11.75 13.87 -3.09
C THR A 64 -12.12 13.19 -4.41
N ILE A 65 -11.44 12.09 -4.74
CA ILE A 65 -11.70 11.30 -5.95
C ILE A 65 -13.09 10.65 -5.87
N LEU A 66 -13.43 10.03 -4.75
CA LEU A 66 -14.72 9.37 -4.54
C LEU A 66 -15.90 10.35 -4.59
N GLN A 67 -15.68 11.62 -4.28
CA GLN A 67 -16.71 12.67 -4.41
C GLN A 67 -16.94 13.13 -5.85
N ARG A 68 -15.95 12.97 -6.75
CA ARG A 68 -16.02 13.43 -8.14
C ARG A 68 -16.30 12.33 -9.15
N ILE A 69 -15.92 11.10 -8.85
CA ILE A 69 -15.95 9.97 -9.79
C ILE A 69 -16.85 8.86 -9.24
N PRO A 70 -17.79 8.32 -10.04
CA PRO A 70 -18.64 7.22 -9.61
C PRO A 70 -17.83 5.96 -9.34
N LEU A 71 -18.17 5.25 -8.25
CA LEU A 71 -17.43 4.08 -7.76
C LEU A 71 -17.31 2.96 -8.80
N ALA A 72 -18.34 2.78 -9.63
CA ALA A 72 -18.33 1.80 -10.72
C ALA A 72 -17.25 2.09 -11.78
N LEU A 73 -16.98 3.36 -12.06
CA LEU A 73 -15.94 3.76 -13.00
C LEU A 73 -14.56 3.52 -12.39
N LEU A 74 -14.38 3.87 -11.10
CA LEU A 74 -13.15 3.62 -10.36
C LEU A 74 -12.79 2.13 -10.37
N HIS A 75 -13.76 1.25 -10.12
CA HIS A 75 -13.56 -0.19 -10.14
C HIS A 75 -13.16 -0.71 -11.53
N ARG A 76 -13.83 -0.24 -12.60
CA ARG A 76 -13.49 -0.60 -13.98
C ARG A 76 -12.08 -0.14 -14.38
N LEU A 77 -11.69 1.08 -14.00
CA LEU A 77 -10.35 1.61 -14.27
C LEU A 77 -9.28 0.81 -13.51
N SER A 78 -9.50 0.53 -12.23
CA SER A 78 -8.58 -0.28 -11.42
C SER A 78 -8.40 -1.68 -12.02
N GLY A 79 -9.50 -2.36 -12.37
CA GLY A 79 -9.44 -3.68 -13.00
C GLY A 79 -8.71 -3.66 -14.35
N ALA A 80 -8.98 -2.68 -15.21
CA ALA A 80 -8.28 -2.52 -16.48
C ALA A 80 -6.77 -2.28 -16.26
N PHE A 81 -6.41 -1.42 -15.30
CA PHE A 81 -5.02 -1.15 -14.94
C PHE A 81 -4.29 -2.42 -14.46
N PHE A 82 -4.92 -3.20 -13.57
CA PHE A 82 -4.35 -4.47 -13.11
C PHE A 82 -4.21 -5.49 -14.23
N LEU A 83 -5.16 -5.57 -15.17
CA LEU A 83 -5.05 -6.45 -16.34
C LEU A 83 -3.86 -6.05 -17.23
N VAL A 84 -3.66 -4.75 -17.47
CA VAL A 84 -2.51 -4.25 -18.22
C VAL A 84 -1.20 -4.63 -17.51
N LEU A 85 -1.11 -4.42 -16.20
CA LEU A 85 0.06 -4.82 -15.43
C LEU A 85 0.29 -6.34 -15.46
N ALA A 86 -0.77 -7.14 -15.40
CA ALA A 86 -0.67 -8.59 -15.47
C ALA A 86 -0.12 -9.06 -16.82
N VAL A 87 -0.63 -8.51 -17.93
CA VAL A 87 -0.13 -8.81 -19.28
C VAL A 87 1.32 -8.36 -19.44
N PHE A 88 1.66 -7.16 -18.95
CA PHE A 88 3.03 -6.65 -18.98
C PHE A 88 3.99 -7.53 -18.19
N ALA A 89 3.63 -7.92 -16.96
CA ALA A 89 4.43 -8.80 -16.13
C ALA A 89 4.59 -10.19 -16.77
N ALA A 90 3.54 -10.75 -17.35
CA ALA A 90 3.59 -12.03 -18.06
C ALA A 90 4.49 -11.96 -19.30
N TYR A 91 4.43 -10.87 -20.06
CA TYR A 91 5.31 -10.64 -21.20
C TYR A 91 6.77 -10.54 -20.79
N GLN A 92 7.08 -9.78 -19.73
CA GLN A 92 8.44 -9.69 -19.20
C GLN A 92 8.95 -11.06 -18.70
N ALA A 93 8.10 -11.83 -18.01
CA ALA A 93 8.45 -13.18 -17.56
C ALA A 93 8.71 -14.13 -18.74
N TYR A 94 7.90 -14.07 -19.79
CA TYR A 94 8.09 -14.86 -21.01
C TYR A 94 9.39 -14.50 -21.73
N MET A 95 9.70 -13.21 -21.83
CA MET A 95 10.95 -12.76 -22.45
C MET A 95 12.17 -13.18 -21.63
N SER A 96 12.10 -13.09 -20.30
CA SER A 96 13.15 -13.58 -19.40
C SER A 96 13.37 -15.08 -19.54
N TYR A 97 12.31 -15.87 -19.69
CA TYR A 97 12.42 -17.32 -19.87
C TYR A 97 12.98 -17.71 -21.25
N SER A 98 12.61 -16.98 -22.30
CA SER A 98 13.09 -17.24 -23.67
C SER A 98 14.52 -16.74 -23.93
N GLY A 99 15.00 -15.76 -23.17
CA GLY A 99 16.38 -15.25 -23.23
C GLY A 99 17.43 -16.14 -22.55
N ASP A 100 17.04 -17.06 -21.67
CA ASP A 100 17.96 -17.98 -20.97
C ASP A 100 18.35 -19.22 -21.80
N TYR A 101 17.75 -19.42 -22.98
CA TYR A 101 18.04 -20.55 -23.88
C TYR A 101 18.88 -20.18 -25.12
N SER A 102 19.43 -18.97 -25.21
CA SER A 102 20.33 -18.53 -26.28
C SER A 102 21.75 -18.24 -25.79
#